data_AF-A0A661S962-F1
#
_entry.id   AF-A0A661S962-F1
#
_cell.length_a   1.000
_cell.length_b   1.000
_cell.length_c   1.000
_cell.angle_alpha   90.00
_cell.angle_beta   90.00
_cell.angle_gamma   90.00
#
_symmetry.space_group_name_H-M   'P 1'
#
loop_
_entity.id
_entity.type
_entity.pdbx_description
1 polymer ?
#
loop_
_entity_poly.entity_id
_entity_poly.type
_entity_poly.pdbx_seq_one_letter_code
_entity_poly.pdbx_strand_id
1 'polypeptide(L)'
;MVGRWVVGISGESIMTKRKLTRFFGIAVAIYGIATIVGISIRVFDKTDDDVVYSTFKDMIPFVIAMPAAWLGYCLQRRSSYLQQLRMLWSRLVEAMQDSVHYTYLDNPTEEQHAHVLRSIGISIDEVRGVFYNLNENDGNSLYPFEPLKDVYGIVRDLGHGDITPKQKRKKCREQIFALWRAARQELLKEFDREVPTFSHSHWVQPDKSDVYDEYGIEKKVT
;
A
#
# COMPACT_ATOMS: atom_id res chain seq x y z
N MET A 1 -10.15 41.76 10.10
CA MET A 1 -8.98 41.03 10.63
C MET A 1 -9.48 39.82 11.41
N VAL A 2 -9.54 38.65 10.78
CA VAL A 2 -9.81 37.37 11.45
C VAL A 2 -8.65 36.46 11.08
N GLY A 3 -7.77 36.22 12.06
CA GLY A 3 -6.58 35.39 11.91
C GLY A 3 -7.00 33.94 11.69
N ARG A 4 -6.75 33.45 10.48
CA ARG A 4 -6.96 32.07 10.08
C ARG A 4 -5.79 31.25 10.63
N TRP A 5 -5.99 30.63 11.80
CA TRP A 5 -5.13 29.57 12.32
C TRP A 5 -5.27 28.34 11.43
N VAL A 6 -4.58 28.32 10.28
CA VAL A 6 -4.26 27.07 9.61
C VAL A 6 -3.11 26.46 10.39
N VAL A 7 -3.45 25.73 11.45
CA VAL A 7 -2.53 24.75 12.01
C VAL A 7 -2.35 23.71 10.92
N GLY A 8 -1.30 23.89 10.13
CA GLY A 8 -0.81 22.87 9.23
C GLY A 8 -0.44 21.66 10.09
N ILE A 9 -1.30 20.64 10.09
CA ILE A 9 -0.92 19.30 10.49
C ILE A 9 0.06 18.83 9.41
N SER A 10 1.32 19.23 9.58
CA SER A 10 2.40 18.91 8.67
C SER A 10 2.57 17.39 8.65
N GLY A 11 2.40 16.79 7.48
CA GLY A 11 2.88 15.44 7.17
C GLY A 11 2.45 14.40 8.19
N GLU A 12 1.18 14.01 8.15
CA GLU A 12 0.69 12.84 8.84
C GLU A 12 1.43 11.60 8.31
N SER A 13 2.57 11.30 8.93
CA SER A 13 3.58 10.41 8.36
C SER A 13 2.95 9.03 8.14
N ILE A 14 2.97 8.55 6.90
CA ILE A 14 2.48 7.23 6.56
C ILE A 14 3.14 6.22 7.52
N MET A 15 2.29 5.49 8.25
CA MET A 15 2.72 4.47 9.21
C MET A 15 3.24 3.26 8.43
N THR A 16 4.54 3.30 8.14
CA THR A 16 5.24 2.14 7.58
C THR A 16 5.36 1.05 8.63
N LYS A 17 5.46 -0.21 8.20
CA LYS A 17 5.64 -1.39 9.07
C LYS A 17 6.73 -1.18 10.13
N ARG A 18 7.86 -0.56 9.74
CA ARG A 18 8.98 -0.23 10.64
C ARG A 18 8.57 0.73 11.77
N LYS A 19 7.69 1.70 11.51
CA LYS A 19 7.19 2.62 12.54
C LYS A 19 6.24 1.91 13.51
N LEU A 20 5.34 1.06 13.00
CA LEU A 20 4.44 0.28 13.85
C LEU A 20 5.21 -0.65 14.80
N THR A 21 6.23 -1.37 14.30
CA THR A 21 7.08 -2.22 15.16
C THR A 21 7.81 -1.42 16.23
N ARG A 22 8.29 -0.20 15.90
CA ARG A 22 8.91 0.69 16.91
C ARG A 22 7.90 1.14 17.96
N PHE A 23 6.69 1.54 17.57
CA PHE A 23 5.66 1.95 18.53
C PHE A 23 5.22 0.79 19.42
N PHE A 24 5.12 -0.42 18.86
CA PHE A 24 4.87 -1.62 19.66
C PHE A 24 6.01 -1.88 20.66
N GLY A 25 7.27 -1.76 20.23
CA GLY A 25 8.43 -1.87 21.10
C GLY A 25 8.44 -0.83 22.23
N ILE A 26 8.05 0.42 21.95
CA ILE A 26 7.93 1.49 22.96
C ILE A 26 6.83 1.14 23.97
N ALA A 27 5.65 0.69 23.52
CA ALA A 27 4.57 0.29 24.42
C ALA A 27 4.98 -0.88 25.33
N VAL A 28 5.65 -1.89 24.77
CA VAL A 28 6.21 -3.01 25.54
C VAL A 28 7.25 -2.53 26.56
N ALA A 29 8.11 -1.58 26.18
CA ALA A 29 9.09 -0.99 27.10
C ALA A 29 8.42 -0.22 28.25
N ILE A 30 7.36 0.56 27.98
CA ILE A 30 6.59 1.26 29.01
C ILE A 30 5.99 0.27 30.01
N TYR A 31 5.37 -0.82 29.53
CA TYR A 31 4.82 -1.86 30.39
C TYR A 31 5.90 -2.61 31.18
N GLY A 32 7.05 -2.86 30.57
CA GLY A 32 8.21 -3.45 31.25
C GLY A 32 8.72 -2.58 32.38
N ILE A 33 8.92 -1.27 32.13
CA ILE A 33 9.36 -0.30 33.14
C ILE A 33 8.33 -0.20 34.27
N ALA A 34 7.04 -0.07 33.95
CA ALA A 34 5.98 0.00 34.96
C ALA A 34 5.96 -1.24 35.86
N THR A 35 6.17 -2.42 35.28
CA THR A 35 6.24 -3.68 36.03
C THR A 35 7.47 -3.72 36.94
N ILE A 36 8.64 -3.32 36.44
CA ILE A 36 9.88 -3.25 37.24
C ILE A 36 9.72 -2.26 38.40
N VAL A 37 9.13 -1.09 38.15
CA VAL A 37 8.85 -0.07 39.18
C VAL A 37 7.89 -0.64 40.22
N GLY A 38 6.80 -1.27 39.80
CA GLY A 38 5.83 -1.90 40.72
C GLY A 38 6.45 -3.00 41.59
N ILE A 39 7.31 -3.85 41.02
CA ILE A 39 8.04 -4.87 41.79
C ILE A 39 9.05 -4.21 42.74
N SER A 40 9.77 -3.19 42.29
CA SER A 40 10.76 -2.48 43.10
C SER A 40 10.11 -1.81 44.31
N ILE A 41 9.00 -1.08 44.11
CA ILE A 41 8.22 -0.49 45.20
C ILE A 41 7.84 -1.59 46.20
N ARG A 42 7.29 -2.71 45.72
CA ARG A 42 6.85 -3.82 46.59
C ARG A 42 7.98 -4.49 47.40
N VAL A 43 9.20 -4.52 46.88
CA VAL A 43 10.34 -5.18 47.55
C VAL A 43 11.08 -4.26 48.50
N PHE A 44 11.19 -2.97 48.16
CA PHE A 44 11.95 -1.99 48.94
C PHE A 44 11.12 -1.23 49.97
N ASP A 45 9.80 -1.14 49.78
CA ASP A 45 8.92 -0.50 50.74
C ASP A 45 8.64 -1.45 51.92
N LYS A 46 9.36 -1.24 53.03
CA LYS A 46 9.17 -1.93 54.32
C LYS A 46 8.41 -1.07 55.33
N THR A 47 7.83 0.03 54.87
CA THR A 47 7.17 1.04 55.69
C THR A 47 5.71 0.62 55.91
N ASP A 48 5.19 0.72 57.14
CA ASP A 48 3.80 0.35 57.47
C ASP A 48 2.74 1.22 56.77
N ASP A 49 3.14 2.36 56.17
CA ASP A 49 2.27 3.26 55.41
C ASP A 49 2.32 2.94 53.91
N ASP A 50 1.39 2.09 53.45
CA ASP A 50 1.17 1.61 52.06
C ASP A 50 0.86 2.71 51.01
N VAL A 51 1.12 3.99 51.28
CA VAL A 51 0.66 5.14 50.48
C VAL A 51 1.23 5.13 49.06
N VAL A 52 2.51 4.79 48.90
CA VAL A 52 3.20 4.79 47.59
C VAL A 52 2.69 3.65 46.71
N TYR A 53 2.55 2.46 47.28
CA TYR A 53 2.03 1.30 46.57
C TYR A 53 0.55 1.47 46.19
N SER A 54 -0.28 2.00 47.11
CA SER A 54 -1.70 2.29 46.81
C SER A 54 -1.83 3.29 45.66
N THR A 55 -1.07 4.38 45.70
CA THR A 55 -1.08 5.40 44.63
C THR A 55 -0.63 4.80 43.29
N PHE A 56 0.44 3.99 43.27
CA PHE A 56 0.88 3.31 42.05
C PHE A 56 -0.20 2.37 41.51
N LYS A 57 -0.83 1.58 42.39
CA LYS A 57 -1.91 0.65 42.03
C LYS A 57 -3.10 1.39 41.42
N ASP A 58 -3.46 2.55 41.95
CA ASP A 58 -4.55 3.39 41.42
C ASP A 58 -4.20 4.01 40.05
N MET A 59 -2.91 4.15 39.74
CA MET A 59 -2.43 4.63 38.44
C MET A 59 -2.29 3.52 37.38
N ILE A 60 -2.28 2.24 37.76
CA ILE A 60 -2.14 1.10 36.82
C ILE A 60 -3.15 1.18 35.66
N PRO A 61 -4.45 1.46 35.88
CA PRO A 61 -5.41 1.57 34.77
C PRO A 61 -4.99 2.61 33.73
N PHE A 62 -4.42 3.75 34.14
CA PHE A 62 -3.94 4.78 33.21
C PHE A 62 -2.69 4.34 32.46
N VAL A 63 -1.75 3.70 33.16
CA VAL A 63 -0.51 3.16 32.57
C VAL A 63 -0.83 2.12 31.50
N ILE A 64 -1.88 1.32 31.68
CA ILE A 64 -2.35 0.33 30.70
C ILE A 64 -3.18 0.99 29.58
N ALA A 65 -4.11 1.87 29.94
CA ALA A 65 -5.07 2.43 28.99
C ALA A 65 -4.41 3.34 27.95
N MET A 66 -3.44 4.18 28.33
CA MET A 66 -2.85 5.14 27.39
C MET A 66 -2.08 4.46 26.24
N PRO A 67 -1.12 3.54 26.49
CA PRO A 67 -0.41 2.88 25.40
C PRO A 67 -1.32 1.93 24.61
N ALA A 68 -2.30 1.27 25.26
CA ALA A 68 -3.27 0.43 24.57
C ALA A 68 -4.14 1.24 23.59
N ALA A 69 -4.67 2.39 24.02
CA ALA A 69 -5.44 3.30 23.17
C ALA A 69 -4.60 3.82 22.00
N TRP A 70 -3.35 4.21 22.26
CA TRP A 70 -2.41 4.64 21.23
C TRP A 70 -2.13 3.54 20.20
N LEU A 71 -1.85 2.31 20.65
CA LEU A 71 -1.66 1.17 19.76
C LEU A 71 -2.91 0.86 18.94
N GLY A 72 -4.10 0.95 19.55
CA GLY A 72 -5.38 0.81 18.86
C GLY A 72 -5.52 1.82 17.71
N TYR A 73 -5.23 3.10 17.97
CA TYR A 73 -5.20 4.15 16.95
C TYR A 73 -4.19 3.83 15.83
N CYS A 74 -2.97 3.39 16.18
CA CYS A 74 -1.94 3.03 15.20
C CYS A 74 -2.38 1.87 14.29
N LEU A 75 -2.95 0.82 14.87
CA LEU A 75 -3.44 -0.35 14.14
C LEU A 75 -4.62 -0.02 13.24
N GLN A 76 -5.59 0.76 13.76
CA GLN A 76 -6.73 1.23 12.99
C GLN A 76 -6.27 2.02 11.76
N ARG A 77 -5.36 2.98 11.96
CA ARG A 77 -4.79 3.78 10.86
C ARG A 77 -4.06 2.94 9.82
N ARG A 78 -3.25 1.97 10.25
CA ARG A 78 -2.56 1.04 9.33
C ARG A 78 -3.55 0.19 8.54
N SER A 79 -4.61 -0.29 9.19
CA SER A 79 -5.68 -1.05 8.55
C SER A 79 -6.39 -0.24 7.47
N SER A 80 -6.79 1.00 7.79
CA SER A 80 -7.40 1.91 6.82
C SER A 80 -6.49 2.20 5.62
N TYR A 81 -5.20 2.43 5.85
CA TYR A 81 -4.24 2.63 4.76
C TYR A 81 -4.11 1.37 3.87
N LEU A 82 -4.03 0.17 4.45
CA LEU A 82 -4.01 -1.07 3.65
C LEU A 82 -5.28 -1.29 2.83
N GLN A 83 -6.45 -0.92 3.38
CA GLN A 83 -7.72 -0.99 2.65
C GLN A 83 -7.72 -0.02 1.47
N GLN A 84 -7.29 1.22 1.66
CA GLN A 84 -7.14 2.20 0.58
C GLN A 84 -6.18 1.72 -0.50
N LEU A 85 -5.03 1.18 -0.09
CA LEU A 85 -4.03 0.64 -1.02
C LEU A 85 -4.59 -0.55 -1.85
N ARG A 86 -5.40 -1.43 -1.25
CA ARG A 86 -6.07 -2.53 -1.98
C ARG A 86 -7.11 -2.01 -2.98
N MET A 87 -7.92 -1.02 -2.61
CA MET A 87 -8.89 -0.42 -3.51
C MET A 87 -8.20 0.26 -4.70
N LEU A 88 -7.15 1.05 -4.42
CA LEU A 88 -6.31 1.66 -5.43
C LEU A 88 -5.74 0.62 -6.38
N TRP A 89 -5.22 -0.48 -5.84
CA TRP A 89 -4.65 -1.56 -6.65
C TRP A 89 -5.66 -2.21 -7.59
N SER A 90 -6.87 -2.50 -7.12
CA SER A 90 -7.92 -3.07 -7.98
C SER A 90 -8.25 -2.14 -9.14
N ARG A 91 -8.47 -0.84 -8.87
CA ARG A 91 -8.76 0.17 -9.90
C ARG A 91 -7.61 0.34 -10.88
N LEU A 92 -6.37 0.36 -10.38
CA LEU A 92 -5.19 0.47 -11.22
C LEU A 92 -5.03 -0.76 -12.12
N VAL A 93 -5.27 -1.97 -11.60
CA VAL A 93 -5.28 -3.20 -12.40
C VAL A 93 -6.34 -3.10 -13.50
N GLU A 94 -7.57 -2.70 -13.17
CA GLU A 94 -8.65 -2.52 -14.14
C GLU A 94 -8.26 -1.52 -15.25
N ALA A 95 -7.79 -0.33 -14.90
CA ALA A 95 -7.35 0.68 -15.87
C ALA A 95 -6.18 0.20 -16.75
N MET A 96 -5.27 -0.60 -16.18
CA MET A 96 -4.18 -1.21 -16.93
C MET A 96 -4.66 -2.31 -17.88
N GLN A 97 -5.63 -3.13 -17.46
CA GLN A 97 -6.25 -4.13 -18.33
C GLN A 97 -7.03 -3.46 -19.46
N ASP A 98 -7.78 -2.39 -19.18
CA ASP A 98 -8.46 -1.59 -20.19
C ASP A 98 -7.47 -1.03 -21.22
N SER A 99 -6.34 -0.50 -20.74
CA SER A 99 -5.26 0.02 -21.60
C SER A 99 -4.68 -1.07 -22.51
N VAL A 100 -4.46 -2.27 -21.98
CA VAL A 100 -4.01 -3.42 -22.77
C VAL A 100 -5.11 -3.88 -23.74
N HIS A 101 -6.35 -4.01 -23.29
CA HIS A 101 -7.48 -4.45 -24.10
C HIS A 101 -7.70 -3.52 -25.30
N TYR A 102 -7.57 -2.21 -25.08
CA TYR A 102 -7.67 -1.19 -26.13
C TYR A 102 -6.69 -1.43 -27.29
N THR A 103 -5.49 -1.95 -27.01
CA THR A 103 -4.51 -2.30 -28.06
C THR A 103 -4.90 -3.50 -28.92
N TYR A 104 -5.93 -4.27 -28.55
CA TYR A 104 -6.46 -5.37 -29.38
C TYR A 104 -7.59 -4.94 -30.31
N LEU A 105 -8.18 -3.77 -30.09
CA LEU A 105 -9.24 -3.26 -30.95
C LEU A 105 -8.64 -2.84 -32.29
N ASP A 106 -9.16 -3.40 -33.38
CA ASP A 106 -8.77 -3.04 -34.74
C ASP A 106 -9.25 -1.61 -35.07
N ASN A 107 -10.53 -1.34 -34.79
CA ASN A 107 -11.23 -0.09 -35.07
C ASN A 107 -11.85 0.51 -33.81
N PRO A 108 -11.05 1.03 -32.87
CA PRO A 108 -11.59 1.62 -31.64
C PRO A 108 -12.32 2.92 -31.92
N THR A 109 -13.44 3.14 -31.23
CA THR A 109 -14.20 4.39 -31.29
C THR A 109 -13.52 5.48 -30.46
N GLU A 110 -13.87 6.74 -30.74
CA GLU A 110 -13.44 7.88 -29.92
C GLU A 110 -13.90 7.72 -28.46
N GLU A 111 -15.13 7.25 -28.25
CA GLU A 111 -15.67 7.00 -26.91
C GLU A 111 -14.85 5.95 -26.14
N GLN A 112 -14.45 4.86 -26.80
CA GLN A 112 -13.58 3.84 -26.21
C GLN A 112 -12.20 4.42 -25.85
N HIS A 113 -11.64 5.28 -26.70
CA HIS A 113 -10.37 5.95 -26.44
C HIS A 113 -10.45 6.87 -25.22
N ALA A 114 -11.48 7.72 -25.18
CA ALA A 114 -11.73 8.64 -24.09
C ALA A 114 -11.99 7.90 -22.78
N HIS A 115 -12.73 6.78 -22.82
CA HIS A 115 -12.97 5.93 -21.65
C HIS A 115 -11.66 5.41 -21.04
N VAL A 116 -10.77 4.84 -21.87
CA VAL A 116 -9.49 4.28 -21.39
C VAL A 116 -8.59 5.38 -20.83
N LEU A 117 -8.47 6.51 -21.53
CA LEU A 117 -7.69 7.67 -21.05
C LEU A 117 -8.24 8.22 -19.73
N ARG A 118 -9.56 8.30 -19.59
CA ARG A 118 -10.19 8.70 -18.32
C ARG A 118 -9.89 7.69 -17.22
N SER A 119 -10.03 6.39 -17.49
CA SER A 119 -9.80 5.31 -16.52
C SER A 119 -8.37 5.34 -15.96
N ILE A 120 -7.37 5.44 -16.83
CA ILE A 120 -5.97 5.54 -16.39
C ILE A 120 -5.64 6.89 -15.76
N GLY A 121 -6.23 8.00 -16.24
CA GLY A 121 -6.07 9.33 -15.65
C GLY A 121 -6.57 9.39 -14.20
N ILE A 122 -7.78 8.85 -13.95
CA ILE A 122 -8.34 8.72 -12.59
C ILE A 122 -7.40 7.88 -11.72
N SER A 123 -6.95 6.73 -12.22
CA SER A 123 -6.04 5.86 -11.46
C SER A 123 -4.72 6.57 -11.11
N ILE A 124 -4.18 7.39 -12.02
CA ILE A 124 -2.96 8.19 -11.77
C ILE A 124 -3.19 9.20 -10.65
N ASP A 125 -4.34 9.88 -10.63
CA ASP A 125 -4.68 10.85 -9.58
C ASP A 125 -4.98 10.17 -8.24
N GLU A 126 -5.60 9.00 -8.25
CA GLU A 126 -5.81 8.21 -7.02
C GLU A 126 -4.49 7.78 -6.39
N VAL A 127 -3.49 7.41 -7.22
CA VAL A 127 -2.13 7.17 -6.73
C VAL A 127 -1.56 8.43 -6.05
N ARG A 128 -1.75 9.64 -6.59
CA ARG A 128 -1.34 10.89 -5.91
C ARG A 128 -2.09 11.14 -4.61
N GLY A 129 -3.33 10.69 -4.52
CA GLY A 129 -4.12 10.76 -3.29
C GLY A 129 -3.58 9.88 -2.17
N VAL A 130 -2.90 8.77 -2.52
CA VAL A 130 -2.34 7.81 -1.55
C VAL A 130 -0.84 8.05 -1.29
N PHE A 131 -0.09 8.48 -2.31
CA PHE A 131 1.35 8.67 -2.26
C PHE A 131 1.73 10.12 -2.59
N TYR A 132 2.58 10.70 -1.73
CA TYR A 132 3.18 12.00 -1.99
C TYR A 132 4.08 11.97 -3.22
N ASN A 133 4.21 13.12 -3.88
CA ASN A 133 5.23 13.27 -4.90
C ASN A 133 6.62 13.30 -4.27
N LEU A 134 7.60 12.77 -4.97
CA LEU A 134 9.00 12.85 -4.54
C LEU A 134 9.45 14.32 -4.64
N ASN A 135 10.08 14.83 -3.59
CA ASN A 135 10.56 16.21 -3.49
C ASN A 135 9.45 17.27 -3.67
N GLU A 136 8.23 16.99 -3.20
CA GLU A 136 7.07 17.89 -3.34
C GLU A 136 7.31 19.31 -2.80
N ASN A 137 8.18 19.45 -1.79
CA ASN A 137 8.52 20.73 -1.18
C ASN A 137 9.66 21.50 -1.89
N ASP A 138 10.40 20.86 -2.79
CA ASP A 138 11.64 21.41 -3.36
C ASP A 138 11.44 22.00 -4.76
N GLY A 139 10.18 22.23 -5.17
CA GLY A 139 9.82 22.74 -6.50
C GLY A 139 9.96 21.74 -7.65
N ASN A 140 10.75 20.68 -7.48
CA ASN A 140 10.98 19.59 -8.44
C ASN A 140 10.19 18.33 -8.05
N SER A 141 8.87 18.47 -8.00
CA SER A 141 7.94 17.40 -7.62
C SER A 141 7.85 16.32 -8.71
N LEU A 142 8.36 15.11 -8.43
CA LEU A 142 8.28 13.96 -9.33
C LEU A 142 7.18 13.00 -8.90
N TYR A 143 6.45 12.41 -9.85
CA TYR A 143 5.39 11.47 -9.51
C TYR A 143 5.99 10.13 -9.07
N PRO A 144 5.48 9.49 -8.01
CA PRO A 144 6.11 8.32 -7.41
C PRO A 144 6.18 7.10 -8.34
N PHE A 145 5.26 6.99 -9.32
CA PHE A 145 5.18 5.84 -10.23
C PHE A 145 5.09 6.29 -11.69
N GLU A 146 6.10 7.02 -12.18
CA GLU A 146 6.14 7.57 -13.56
C GLU A 146 5.75 6.60 -14.69
N PRO A 147 6.06 5.29 -14.66
CA PRO A 147 5.64 4.37 -15.73
C PRO A 147 4.12 4.36 -15.98
N LEU A 148 3.29 4.69 -15.00
CA LEU A 148 1.84 4.81 -15.19
C LEU A 148 1.46 5.98 -16.12
N LYS A 149 2.16 7.11 -16.00
CA LYS A 149 1.97 8.24 -16.92
C LYS A 149 2.48 7.91 -18.32
N ASP A 150 3.56 7.14 -18.42
CA ASP A 150 4.07 6.69 -19.71
C ASP A 150 3.06 5.79 -20.44
N VAL A 151 2.37 4.91 -19.70
CA VAL A 151 1.23 4.14 -20.25
C VAL A 151 0.12 5.06 -20.76
N TYR A 152 -0.26 6.07 -19.98
CA TYR A 152 -1.24 7.08 -20.41
C TYR A 152 -0.80 7.74 -21.72
N GLY A 153 0.47 8.14 -21.82
CA GLY A 153 1.05 8.71 -23.04
C GLY A 153 0.97 7.76 -24.23
N ILE A 154 1.31 6.48 -24.04
CA ILE A 154 1.23 5.46 -25.09
C ILE A 154 -0.21 5.29 -25.60
N VAL A 155 -1.19 5.20 -24.71
CA VAL A 155 -2.61 5.07 -25.11
C VAL A 155 -3.10 6.32 -25.82
N ARG A 156 -2.72 7.51 -25.34
CA ARG A 156 -3.06 8.78 -25.98
C ARG A 156 -2.52 8.84 -27.41
N ASP A 157 -1.25 8.49 -27.59
CA ASP A 157 -0.55 8.57 -28.87
C ASP A 157 -0.92 7.42 -29.83
N LEU A 158 -1.63 6.39 -29.34
CA LEU A 158 -2.23 5.34 -30.17
C LEU A 158 -3.42 5.87 -30.98
N GLY A 159 -4.16 6.84 -30.44
CA GLY A 159 -5.35 7.43 -31.06
C GLY A 159 -6.50 6.42 -31.25
N HIS A 160 -7.53 6.86 -31.98
CA HIS A 160 -8.72 6.08 -32.33
C HIS A 160 -8.90 5.90 -33.84
N GLY A 161 -9.83 5.04 -34.26
CA GLY A 161 -10.12 4.72 -35.66
C GLY A 161 -9.10 3.77 -36.31
N ASP A 162 -9.16 3.68 -37.65
CA ASP A 162 -8.37 2.75 -38.48
C ASP A 162 -6.96 3.30 -38.83
N ILE A 163 -6.54 4.36 -38.15
CA ILE A 163 -5.33 5.12 -38.48
C ILE A 163 -4.06 4.37 -38.08
N THR A 164 -4.17 3.47 -37.09
CA THR A 164 -3.00 2.87 -36.44
C THR A 164 -2.75 1.43 -36.90
N PRO A 165 -1.59 1.14 -37.53
CA PRO A 165 -1.24 -0.20 -38.00
C PRO A 165 -1.23 -1.23 -36.86
N LYS A 166 -1.67 -2.46 -37.14
CA LYS A 166 -1.68 -3.59 -36.18
C LYS A 166 -0.33 -3.81 -35.51
N GLN A 167 0.77 -3.58 -36.23
CA GLN A 167 2.12 -3.75 -35.71
C GLN A 167 2.50 -2.68 -34.68
N LYS A 168 2.03 -1.43 -34.86
CA LYS A 168 2.18 -0.36 -33.86
C LYS A 168 1.36 -0.70 -32.61
N ARG A 169 0.12 -1.18 -32.76
CA ARG A 169 -0.72 -1.64 -31.64
C ARG A 169 -0.04 -2.76 -30.82
N LYS A 170 0.55 -3.75 -31.51
CA LYS A 170 1.33 -4.82 -30.86
C LYS A 170 2.53 -4.28 -30.07
N LYS A 171 3.31 -3.36 -30.66
CA LYS A 171 4.44 -2.73 -29.98
C LYS A 171 4.00 -1.94 -28.74
N CYS A 172 2.94 -1.14 -28.85
CA CYS A 172 2.38 -0.40 -27.73
C CYS A 172 1.96 -1.34 -26.59
N ARG A 173 1.32 -2.46 -26.91
CA ARG A 173 0.96 -3.49 -25.92
C ARG A 173 2.17 -4.03 -25.16
N GLU A 174 3.25 -4.35 -25.86
CA GLU A 174 4.50 -4.84 -25.24
C GLU A 174 5.11 -3.79 -24.31
N GLN A 175 5.11 -2.51 -24.72
CA GLN A 175 5.57 -1.39 -23.89
C GLN A 175 4.70 -1.21 -22.65
N ILE A 176 3.38 -1.25 -22.79
CA ILE A 176 2.43 -1.15 -21.69
C ILE A 176 2.67 -2.27 -20.67
N PHE A 177 2.84 -3.52 -21.12
CA PHE A 177 3.16 -4.63 -20.23
C PHE A 177 4.48 -4.46 -19.49
N ALA A 178 5.53 -3.97 -20.17
CA ALA A 178 6.84 -3.74 -19.56
C ALA A 178 6.77 -2.65 -18.47
N LEU A 179 6.16 -1.51 -18.78
CA LEU A 179 5.97 -0.40 -17.85
C LEU A 179 5.10 -0.81 -16.67
N TRP A 180 4.00 -1.52 -16.93
CA TRP A 180 3.13 -2.03 -15.88
C TRP A 180 3.85 -3.02 -14.98
N ARG A 181 4.63 -3.95 -15.53
CA ARG A 181 5.41 -4.91 -14.74
C ARG A 181 6.40 -4.19 -13.80
N ALA A 182 7.08 -3.15 -14.30
CA ALA A 182 8.00 -2.35 -13.50
C ALA A 182 7.27 -1.61 -12.36
N ALA A 183 6.20 -0.86 -12.67
CA ALA A 183 5.41 -0.16 -11.66
C ALA A 183 4.79 -1.12 -10.63
N ARG A 184 4.26 -2.25 -11.10
CA ARG A 184 3.68 -3.31 -10.27
C ARG A 184 4.66 -3.84 -9.24
N GLN A 185 5.91 -4.09 -9.63
CA GLN A 185 6.93 -4.61 -8.71
C GLN A 185 7.19 -3.65 -7.55
N GLU A 186 7.33 -2.35 -7.84
CA GLU A 186 7.54 -1.34 -6.81
C GLU A 186 6.30 -1.14 -5.95
N LEU A 187 5.11 -1.01 -6.55
CA LEU A 187 3.86 -0.84 -5.81
C LEU A 187 3.57 -2.03 -4.88
N LEU A 188 3.89 -3.25 -5.32
CA LEU A 188 3.71 -4.47 -4.51
C LEU A 188 4.64 -4.53 -3.28
N LYS A 189 5.69 -3.71 -3.19
CA LYS A 189 6.53 -3.59 -1.98
C LYS A 189 5.82 -2.82 -0.86
N GLU A 190 4.84 -1.99 -1.20
CA GLU A 190 4.03 -1.23 -0.23
C GLU A 190 2.98 -2.10 0.48
N PHE A 191 2.65 -3.25 -0.11
CA PHE A 191 1.73 -4.23 0.48
C PHE A 191 2.42 -5.10 1.52
N ASP A 192 1.80 -5.23 2.69
CA ASP A 192 2.14 -6.29 3.65
C ASP A 192 1.53 -7.61 3.16
N ARG A 193 2.32 -8.37 2.39
CA ARG A 193 1.94 -9.68 1.86
C ARG A 193 2.63 -10.78 2.66
N GLU A 194 1.86 -11.79 3.05
CA GLU A 194 2.38 -13.01 3.65
C GLU A 194 2.69 -14.04 2.57
N VAL A 195 3.64 -14.92 2.85
CA VAL A 195 3.89 -16.10 2.02
C VAL A 195 2.73 -17.08 2.27
N PRO A 196 2.06 -17.61 1.22
CA PRO A 196 0.98 -18.57 1.41
C PRO A 196 1.45 -19.82 2.18
N THR A 197 0.71 -20.22 3.22
CA THR A 197 0.99 -21.46 3.97
C THR A 197 0.78 -22.70 3.09
N PHE A 198 -0.20 -22.66 2.20
CA PHE A 198 -0.54 -23.73 1.27
C PHE A 198 -0.41 -23.21 -0.17
N SER A 199 0.80 -23.25 -0.73
CA SER A 199 1.05 -22.82 -2.11
C SER A 199 0.67 -23.90 -3.12
N HIS A 200 -0.10 -23.55 -4.14
CA HIS A 200 -0.37 -24.44 -5.29
C HIS A 200 0.49 -24.01 -6.49
N SER A 201 1.81 -24.22 -6.40
CA SER A 201 2.76 -23.93 -7.48
C SER A 201 3.34 -25.23 -8.01
N HIS A 202 3.18 -25.48 -9.31
CA HIS A 202 3.76 -26.66 -9.95
C HIS A 202 5.30 -26.65 -9.95
N TRP A 203 5.92 -25.50 -9.66
CA TRP A 203 7.37 -25.36 -9.50
C TRP A 203 7.86 -25.69 -8.08
N VAL A 204 6.99 -25.58 -7.08
CA VAL A 204 7.35 -25.79 -5.66
C VAL A 204 6.81 -27.13 -5.14
N GLN A 205 5.65 -27.55 -5.64
CA GLN A 205 4.95 -28.80 -5.28
C GLN A 205 4.56 -29.54 -6.57
N PRO A 206 5.53 -30.18 -7.25
CA PRO A 206 5.28 -30.88 -8.52
C PRO A 206 4.27 -32.02 -8.35
N ASP A 207 4.28 -32.67 -7.18
CA ASP A 207 3.37 -33.73 -6.75
C ASP A 207 1.90 -33.28 -6.62
N LYS A 208 1.65 -31.97 -6.51
CA LYS A 208 0.28 -31.42 -6.49
C LYS A 208 -0.13 -30.82 -7.83
N SER A 209 0.67 -31.05 -8.87
CA SER A 209 0.46 -30.45 -10.19
C SER A 209 -0.17 -31.40 -11.21
N ASP A 210 -0.77 -32.51 -10.76
CA ASP A 210 -1.39 -33.54 -11.60
C ASP A 210 -2.40 -32.95 -12.61
N VAL A 211 -3.08 -31.86 -12.26
CA VAL A 211 -3.99 -31.14 -13.16
C VAL A 211 -3.30 -30.68 -14.45
N TYR A 212 -2.03 -30.30 -14.41
CA TYR A 212 -1.32 -29.88 -15.62
C TYR A 212 -1.04 -31.08 -16.53
N ASP A 213 -0.70 -32.22 -15.94
CA ASP A 213 -0.35 -33.42 -16.69
C ASP A 213 -1.62 -34.15 -17.21
N GLU A 214 -2.69 -34.17 -16.42
CA GLU A 214 -4.02 -34.71 -16.78
C GLU A 214 -4.62 -34.00 -18.00
N TYR A 215 -4.52 -32.67 -18.05
CA TYR A 215 -5.08 -31.86 -19.13
C TYR A 215 -4.05 -31.45 -20.20
N GLY A 216 -2.81 -31.95 -20.13
CA GLY A 216 -1.75 -31.64 -21.10
C GLY A 216 -1.38 -30.16 -21.16
N ILE A 217 -1.48 -29.43 -20.04
CA ILE A 217 -1.19 -28.00 -19.95
C ILE A 217 0.32 -27.79 -19.81
N GLU A 218 0.92 -27.08 -20.76
CA GLU A 218 2.34 -26.75 -20.75
C GLU A 218 2.71 -25.86 -19.53
N LYS A 219 3.61 -26.34 -18.69
CA LYS A 219 4.15 -25.63 -17.51
C LYS A 219 5.12 -24.53 -17.98
N LYS A 220 4.69 -23.27 -17.94
CA LYS A 220 5.51 -22.10 -18.35
C LYS A 220 6.04 -21.34 -17.15
N VAL A 221 7.33 -21.01 -17.18
CA VAL A 221 7.95 -20.09 -16.21
C VAL A 221 7.53 -18.67 -16.58
N THR A 222 6.85 -17.99 -15.65
CA THR A 222 6.32 -16.63 -15.83
C THR A 222 7.31 -15.52 -15.53
#